data_AF-A0A2H6NBY5-F1
#
_entry.id   AF-A0A2H6NBY5-F1
#
_cell.length_a   1.000
_cell.length_b   1.000
_cell.length_c   1.000
_cell.angle_alpha   90.00
_cell.angle_beta   90.00
_cell.angle_gamma   90.00
#
_symmetry.space_group_name_H-M   'P 1'
#
loop_
_entity.id
_entity.type
_entity.pdbx_description
1 polymer ?
#
loop_
_entity_poly.entity_id
_entity_poly.type
_entity_poly.pdbx_seq_one_letter_code
_entity_poly.pdbx_strand_id
1 'polypeptide(L)'
;SIYKTVFKVIYPSLKDEKYLQNAVINEVFRAAEIIARKHLDYRKSEYKKHCDTRIGTESEFQQSTQMYLDDFPFSEADSKIIQLMSKGNVIYVPLAKIFSFSKVNQLCGTFEKLSKLITGKITLSHDGSAVMIEMDYEDEQQDGDQN
;
A
#
# COMPACT_ATOMS: atom_id res chain seq x y z
N SER A 1 -6.10 53.80 19.06
CA SER A 1 -5.53 53.23 17.82
C SER A 1 -6.53 52.32 17.16
N ILE A 2 -6.84 52.55 15.88
CA ILE A 2 -7.76 51.72 15.08
C ILE A 2 -6.89 50.79 14.24
N TYR A 3 -6.97 49.49 14.51
CA TYR A 3 -6.24 48.48 13.73
C TYR A 3 -7.02 48.15 12.45
N LYS A 4 -6.33 48.07 11.30
CA LYS A 4 -6.90 47.72 9.99
C LYS A 4 -6.29 46.40 9.52
N THR A 5 -7.13 45.41 9.24
CA THR A 5 -6.69 44.15 8.63
C THR A 5 -6.16 44.42 7.22
N VAL A 6 -4.88 44.15 7.00
CA VAL A 6 -4.22 44.34 5.69
C VAL A 6 -4.24 43.07 4.84
N PHE A 7 -4.52 41.91 5.44
CA PHE A 7 -4.51 40.63 4.74
C PHE A 7 -5.45 39.63 5.41
N LYS A 8 -6.22 38.91 4.60
CA LYS A 8 -7.10 37.82 5.03
C LYS A 8 -6.79 36.60 4.18
N VAL A 9 -6.24 35.56 4.80
CA VAL A 9 -6.11 34.23 4.18
C VAL A 9 -7.31 33.40 4.58
N ILE A 10 -7.92 32.75 3.59
CA ILE A 10 -8.92 31.72 3.84
C ILE A 10 -8.26 30.39 3.50
N TYR A 11 -8.04 29.58 4.53
CA TYR A 11 -7.47 28.25 4.33
C TYR A 11 -8.55 27.28 3.87
N PRO A 12 -8.22 26.37 2.93
CA PRO A 12 -9.02 25.20 2.61
C PRO A 12 -9.49 24.45 3.86
N SER A 13 -10.77 24.09 3.92
CA SER A 13 -11.27 23.22 4.98
C SER A 13 -11.45 21.81 4.47
N LEU A 14 -11.13 20.80 5.30
CA LEU A 14 -11.52 19.41 5.04
C LEU A 14 -13.05 19.20 5.09
N LYS A 15 -13.82 20.22 5.50
CA LYS A 15 -15.28 20.21 5.35
C LYS A 15 -15.70 20.35 3.88
N ASP A 16 -14.86 20.95 3.03
CA ASP A 16 -15.13 21.02 1.60
C ASP A 16 -14.80 19.68 0.95
N GLU A 17 -15.76 19.13 0.20
CA GLU A 17 -15.65 17.80 -0.40
C GLU A 17 -14.43 17.65 -1.31
N LYS A 18 -14.06 18.69 -2.07
CA LYS A 18 -12.88 18.65 -2.95
C LYS A 18 -11.56 18.46 -2.20
N TYR A 19 -11.41 19.11 -1.05
CA TYR A 19 -10.18 19.03 -0.25
C TYR A 19 -10.17 17.73 0.55
N LEU A 20 -11.33 17.29 1.02
CA LEU A 20 -11.49 15.97 1.62
C LEU A 20 -11.14 14.86 0.63
N GLN A 21 -11.68 14.90 -0.59
CA GLN A 21 -11.42 13.92 -1.63
C GLN A 21 -9.92 13.83 -1.95
N ASN A 22 -9.25 14.97 -2.14
CA ASN A 22 -7.80 14.98 -2.36
C ASN A 22 -7.02 14.40 -1.18
N ALA A 23 -7.38 14.76 0.06
CA ALA A 23 -6.72 14.23 1.24
C ALA A 23 -6.87 12.70 1.34
N VAL A 24 -8.07 12.19 1.05
CA VAL A 24 -8.36 10.75 1.03
C VAL A 24 -7.56 10.04 -0.04
N ILE A 25 -7.55 10.54 -1.28
CA ILE A 25 -6.79 9.94 -2.38
C ILE A 25 -5.31 9.84 -2.03
N ASN A 26 -4.73 10.91 -1.50
CA ASN A 26 -3.32 10.95 -1.12
C ASN A 26 -3.00 9.96 -0.01
N GLU A 27 -3.83 9.85 1.02
CA GLU A 27 -3.59 8.90 2.11
C GLU A 27 -3.80 7.45 1.66
N VAL A 28 -4.76 7.18 0.78
CA VAL A 28 -4.98 5.86 0.16
C VAL A 28 -3.77 5.44 -0.65
N PHE A 29 -3.25 6.33 -1.49
CA PHE A 29 -2.05 6.05 -2.29
C PHE A 29 -0.85 5.78 -1.39
N ARG A 30 -0.63 6.65 -0.39
CA ARG A 30 0.44 6.47 0.59
C ARG A 30 0.35 5.14 1.33
N ALA A 31 -0.84 4.75 1.79
CA ALA A 31 -1.05 3.48 2.48
C ALA A 31 -0.81 2.29 1.53
N ALA A 32 -1.29 2.37 0.29
CA ALA A 32 -1.08 1.34 -0.72
C ALA A 32 0.41 1.16 -1.05
N GLU A 33 1.15 2.24 -1.24
CA GLU A 33 2.59 2.22 -1.47
C GLU A 33 3.37 1.60 -0.30
N ILE A 34 2.98 1.92 0.94
CA ILE A 34 3.62 1.34 2.13
C ILE A 34 3.44 -0.18 2.14
N ILE A 35 2.22 -0.66 1.83
CA ILE A 35 1.93 -2.10 1.77
C ILE A 35 2.71 -2.76 0.63
N ALA A 36 2.69 -2.15 -0.56
CA ALA A 36 3.37 -2.66 -1.76
C ALA A 36 4.89 -2.76 -1.58
N ARG A 37 5.53 -1.70 -1.06
CA ARG A 37 6.98 -1.69 -0.79
C ARG A 37 7.38 -2.75 0.23
N LYS A 38 6.66 -2.83 1.36
CA LYS A 38 6.92 -3.88 2.36
C LYS A 38 6.84 -5.29 1.78
N HIS A 39 5.86 -5.52 0.91
CA HIS A 39 5.74 -6.81 0.22
C HIS A 39 6.92 -7.10 -0.71
N LEU A 40 7.38 -6.10 -1.47
CA LEU A 40 8.55 -6.25 -2.34
C LEU A 40 9.84 -6.48 -1.54
N ASP A 41 10.06 -5.71 -0.48
CA ASP A 41 11.24 -5.83 0.39
C ASP A 41 11.32 -7.22 1.03
N TYR A 42 10.19 -7.73 1.52
CA TYR A 42 10.10 -9.09 2.03
C TYR A 42 10.48 -10.11 0.96
N ARG A 43 9.91 -9.99 -0.25
CA ARG A 43 10.23 -10.88 -1.37
C ARG A 43 11.73 -10.87 -1.71
N LYS A 44 12.36 -9.70 -1.76
CA LYS A 44 13.82 -9.55 -1.99
C LYS A 44 14.64 -10.21 -0.88
N SER A 45 14.20 -10.09 0.38
CA SER A 45 14.90 -10.69 1.52
C SER A 45 14.88 -12.22 1.51
N GLU A 46 13.76 -12.83 1.09
CA GLU A 46 13.63 -14.29 1.00
C GLU A 46 14.55 -14.87 -0.09
N TYR A 47 14.70 -14.20 -1.23
CA TYR A 47 15.67 -14.60 -2.27
C TYR A 47 17.12 -14.56 -1.76
N LYS A 48 17.49 -13.57 -0.95
CA LYS A 48 18.85 -13.46 -0.40
C LYS A 48 19.18 -14.61 0.56
N LYS A 49 18.23 -15.05 1.40
CA LYS A 49 18.42 -16.19 2.31
C LYS A 49 18.59 -17.52 1.58
N HIS A 50 17.88 -17.70 0.46
CA HIS A 50 17.97 -18.93 -0.34
C HIS A 50 19.29 -19.07 -1.11
N CYS A 51 19.95 -17.96 -1.46
CA CYS A 51 21.24 -17.99 -2.15
C CYS A 51 22.40 -18.42 -1.24
N ASP A 52 22.34 -18.15 0.07
CA ASP A 52 23.36 -18.57 1.03
C ASP A 52 23.22 -20.04 1.49
N THR A 53 22.08 -20.67 1.21
CA THR A 53 21.78 -22.06 1.63
C THR A 53 21.82 -23.01 0.44
N ARG A 54 22.96 -23.11 -0.24
CA ARG A 54 23.21 -24.15 -1.25
C ARG A 54 24.06 -25.30 -0.70
N ILE A 55 23.58 -26.02 0.32
CA ILE A 55 23.95 -27.44 0.51
C ILE A 55 22.77 -28.15 1.21
N GLY A 56 22.15 -29.10 0.51
CA GLY A 56 21.52 -30.26 1.15
C GLY A 56 19.99 -30.31 1.15
N THR A 57 19.47 -31.09 0.20
CA THR A 57 18.30 -31.98 0.33
C THR A 57 16.91 -31.40 0.63
N GLU A 58 16.08 -31.56 -0.40
CA GLU A 58 14.67 -31.97 -0.37
C GLU A 58 13.63 -30.91 0.01
N SER A 59 12.86 -30.61 -1.05
CA SER A 59 11.64 -29.84 -1.12
C SER A 59 10.60 -30.29 -0.10
N GLU A 60 10.35 -29.44 0.89
CA GLU A 60 9.03 -29.21 1.42
C GLU A 60 8.84 -27.70 1.58
N PHE A 61 7.68 -27.19 1.13
CA PHE A 61 7.31 -25.79 1.19
C PHE A 61 7.31 -25.30 2.64
N GLN A 62 8.44 -24.78 3.11
CA GLN A 62 8.55 -24.18 4.43
C GLN A 62 8.05 -22.74 4.40
N GLN A 63 6.73 -22.65 4.54
CA GLN A 63 6.00 -21.47 4.97
C GLN A 63 6.46 -21.13 6.41
N SER A 64 7.49 -20.30 6.55
CA SER A 64 7.95 -19.84 7.87
C SER A 64 7.69 -18.34 8.07
N THR A 65 6.64 -18.11 8.85
CA THR A 65 6.19 -16.87 9.46
C THR A 65 7.29 -16.19 10.27
N GLN A 66 7.51 -14.88 10.08
CA GLN A 66 7.80 -13.97 11.19
C GLN A 66 7.48 -12.52 10.77
N MET A 67 6.21 -12.14 10.92
CA MET A 67 5.77 -10.75 10.78
C MET A 67 6.03 -9.98 12.08
N TYR A 68 7.08 -9.17 12.15
CA TYR A 68 7.13 -8.08 13.14
C TYR A 68 6.33 -6.89 12.58
N LEU A 69 5.02 -6.98 12.78
CA LEU A 69 4.04 -5.94 12.50
C LEU A 69 3.67 -5.27 13.83
N ASP A 70 4.66 -4.70 14.52
CA ASP A 70 4.51 -4.19 15.89
C ASP A 70 3.69 -2.89 15.99
N ASP A 71 3.16 -2.37 14.87
CA ASP A 71 2.46 -1.08 14.82
C ASP A 71 1.08 -1.12 14.11
N PHE A 72 0.59 -2.31 13.74
CA PHE A 72 -0.70 -2.41 13.04
C PHE A 72 -1.58 -3.55 13.60
N PRO A 73 -2.90 -3.35 13.74
CA PRO A 73 -3.81 -4.28 14.41
C PRO A 73 -4.23 -5.43 13.48
N PHE A 74 -3.30 -6.09 12.79
CA PHE A 74 -3.62 -7.23 11.94
C PHE A 74 -3.18 -8.52 12.63
N SER A 75 -4.17 -9.29 13.07
CA SER A 75 -3.97 -10.64 13.59
C SER A 75 -3.58 -11.59 12.45
N GLU A 76 -2.78 -12.60 12.78
CA GLU A 76 -2.31 -13.68 11.91
C GLU A 76 -3.44 -14.36 11.11
N ALA A 77 -4.67 -14.34 11.60
CA ALA A 77 -5.86 -14.84 10.90
C ALA A 77 -6.24 -14.03 9.63
N ASP A 78 -5.94 -12.73 9.59
CA ASP A 78 -6.24 -11.83 8.46
C ASP A 78 -5.15 -11.83 7.38
N SER A 79 -4.05 -12.55 7.62
CA SER A 79 -3.00 -12.79 6.61
C SER A 79 -3.46 -13.78 5.54
N LYS A 80 -4.42 -14.65 5.87
CA LYS A 80 -5.01 -15.65 4.97
C LYS A 80 -6.02 -15.08 3.99
N ILE A 81 -6.67 -13.95 4.32
CA ILE A 81 -7.90 -13.56 3.63
C ILE A 81 -7.64 -12.79 2.33
N ILE A 82 -6.49 -12.12 2.15
CA ILE A 82 -6.18 -11.50 0.86
C ILE A 82 -4.68 -11.57 0.59
N GLN A 83 -4.27 -12.66 -0.05
CA GLN A 83 -2.97 -12.76 -0.71
C GLN A 83 -2.85 -11.56 -1.64
N LEU A 84 -1.86 -10.70 -1.41
CA LEU A 84 -1.57 -9.57 -2.29
C LEU A 84 -1.27 -10.16 -3.68
N MET A 85 -2.26 -10.12 -4.56
CA MET A 85 -2.10 -10.75 -5.87
C MET A 85 -1.12 -9.89 -6.65
N SER A 86 0.02 -10.45 -7.02
CA SER A 86 0.92 -9.86 -8.00
C SER A 86 0.64 -10.51 -9.34
N LYS A 87 0.01 -9.78 -10.27
CA LYS A 87 -0.16 -10.24 -11.65
C LYS A 87 0.77 -9.43 -12.53
N GLY A 88 1.91 -10.02 -12.89
CA GLY A 88 2.97 -9.33 -13.62
C GLY A 88 3.58 -8.19 -12.80
N ASN A 89 3.60 -6.99 -13.38
CA ASN A 89 4.19 -5.79 -12.80
C ASN A 89 3.26 -4.99 -11.88
N VAL A 90 2.05 -5.49 -11.65
CA VAL A 90 1.02 -4.81 -10.85
C VAL A 90 0.81 -5.55 -9.54
N ILE A 91 0.86 -4.79 -8.45
CA ILE A 91 0.49 -5.21 -7.11
C ILE A 91 -0.94 -4.73 -6.82
N TYR A 92 -1.79 -5.66 -6.39
CA TYR A 92 -3.17 -5.36 -6.02
C TYR A 92 -3.28 -5.25 -4.50
N VAL A 93 -3.44 -4.02 -3.99
CA VAL A 93 -3.55 -3.75 -2.55
C VAL A 93 -5.02 -3.65 -2.14
N PRO A 94 -5.53 -4.53 -1.27
CA PRO A 94 -6.94 -4.54 -0.91
C PRO A 94 -7.37 -3.25 -0.19
N LEU A 95 -8.51 -2.68 -0.60
CA LEU A 95 -9.08 -1.50 0.04
C LEU A 95 -9.42 -1.74 1.51
N ALA A 96 -9.82 -2.96 1.86
CA ALA A 96 -10.05 -3.33 3.25
C ALA A 96 -8.79 -3.14 4.11
N LYS A 97 -7.61 -3.54 3.60
CA LYS A 97 -6.31 -3.35 4.25
C LYS A 97 -5.90 -1.89 4.31
N ILE A 98 -6.21 -1.11 3.28
CA ILE A 98 -5.96 0.33 3.26
C ILE A 98 -6.87 1.06 4.28
N PHE A 99 -8.15 0.69 4.35
CA PHE A 99 -9.11 1.33 5.24
C PHE A 99 -8.78 1.15 6.72
N SER A 100 -8.14 0.04 7.10
CA SER A 100 -7.61 -0.19 8.45
C SER A 100 -6.48 0.76 8.86
N PHE A 101 -5.91 1.56 7.95
CA PHE A 101 -4.98 2.62 8.34
C PHE A 101 -5.76 3.71 9.07
N SER A 102 -5.35 3.99 10.32
CA SER A 102 -6.04 4.94 11.20
C SER A 102 -6.30 6.30 10.52
N LYS A 103 -5.34 6.80 9.72
CA LYS A 103 -5.50 8.06 8.97
C LYS A 103 -6.56 7.99 7.87
N VAL A 104 -6.61 6.89 7.10
CA VAL A 104 -7.62 6.68 6.06
C VAL A 104 -9.01 6.58 6.69
N ASN A 105 -9.11 5.81 7.78
CA ASN A 105 -10.34 5.67 8.55
C ASN A 105 -10.81 7.02 9.12
N GLN A 106 -9.91 7.81 9.72
CA GLN A 106 -10.27 9.13 10.27
C GLN A 106 -10.76 10.12 9.21
N LEU A 107 -10.23 10.06 7.97
CA LEU A 107 -10.65 10.95 6.89
C LEU A 107 -12.02 10.55 6.32
N CYS A 108 -12.25 9.25 6.11
CA CYS A 108 -13.46 8.77 5.43
C CYS A 108 -14.59 8.41 6.41
N GLY A 109 -14.26 7.96 7.62
CA GLY A 109 -15.17 7.44 8.64
C GLY A 109 -15.73 6.05 8.33
N THR A 110 -16.17 5.81 7.10
CA THR A 110 -16.76 4.54 6.65
C THR A 110 -16.13 4.03 5.36
N PHE A 111 -16.19 2.72 5.17
CA PHE A 111 -15.67 2.06 3.97
C PHE A 111 -16.44 2.48 2.70
N GLU A 112 -17.77 2.62 2.80
CA GLU A 112 -18.61 3.10 1.69
C GLU A 112 -18.21 4.51 1.25
N LYS A 113 -17.94 5.40 2.20
CA LYS A 113 -17.53 6.77 1.90
C LYS A 113 -16.12 6.81 1.31
N LEU A 114 -15.22 5.95 1.78
CA LEU A 114 -13.91 5.75 1.15
C LEU A 114 -14.09 5.36 -0.33
N SER A 115 -14.83 4.27 -0.59
CA SER A 115 -15.06 3.75 -1.94
C SER A 115 -15.65 4.83 -2.86
N LYS A 116 -16.65 5.57 -2.38
CA LYS A 116 -17.26 6.68 -3.13
C LYS A 116 -16.26 7.80 -3.45
N LEU A 117 -15.41 8.20 -2.51
CA LEU A 117 -14.47 9.30 -2.69
C LEU A 117 -13.34 8.98 -3.68
N ILE A 118 -12.91 7.72 -3.74
CA ILE A 118 -11.81 7.28 -4.62
C ILE A 118 -12.27 6.81 -6.00
N THR A 119 -13.56 6.49 -6.16
CA THR A 119 -14.12 6.00 -7.43
C THR A 119 -13.87 6.99 -8.56
N GLY A 120 -13.32 6.50 -9.67
CA GLY A 120 -13.00 7.30 -10.87
C GLY A 120 -11.78 8.23 -10.71
N LYS A 121 -11.07 8.16 -9.57
CA LYS A 121 -9.85 8.94 -9.31
C LYS A 121 -8.60 8.09 -9.16
N ILE A 122 -8.77 6.85 -8.69
CA ILE A 122 -7.70 5.88 -8.51
C ILE A 122 -7.98 4.68 -9.40
N THR A 123 -6.94 4.07 -9.95
CA THR A 123 -7.04 2.80 -10.67
C THR A 123 -7.32 1.67 -9.67
N LEU A 124 -8.51 1.08 -9.79
CA LEU A 124 -8.95 -0.03 -8.97
C LEU A 124 -9.03 -1.31 -9.79
N SER A 125 -9.03 -2.46 -9.12
CA SER A 125 -9.38 -3.75 -9.70
C SER A 125 -10.79 -3.73 -10.32
N HIS A 126 -11.09 -4.69 -11.19
CA HIS A 126 -12.38 -4.79 -11.89
C HIS A 126 -13.59 -4.81 -10.93
N ASP A 127 -13.46 -5.47 -9.78
CA ASP A 127 -14.46 -5.54 -8.72
C ASP A 127 -14.45 -4.33 -7.78
N GLY A 128 -13.53 -3.38 -7.97
CA GLY A 128 -13.38 -2.18 -7.15
C GLY A 128 -12.87 -2.46 -5.74
N SER A 129 -12.38 -3.68 -5.43
CA SER A 129 -12.00 -4.08 -4.07
C SER A 129 -10.54 -3.79 -3.72
N ALA A 130 -9.68 -3.52 -4.70
CA ALA A 130 -8.25 -3.31 -4.51
C ALA A 130 -7.72 -2.13 -5.34
N VAL A 131 -6.73 -1.43 -4.81
CA VAL A 131 -5.93 -0.42 -5.51
C VAL A 131 -4.82 -1.11 -6.30
N MET A 132 -4.64 -0.72 -7.55
CA MET A 132 -3.58 -1.22 -8.41
C MET A 132 -2.36 -0.31 -8.30
N ILE A 133 -1.21 -0.89 -7.93
CA ILE A 133 0.08 -0.21 -7.89
C ILE A 133 0.97 -0.85 -8.95
N GLU A 134 1.30 -0.09 -9.98
CA GLU A 134 2.36 -0.44 -10.93
C GLU A 134 3.70 -0.29 -10.22
N MET A 135 4.52 -1.34 -10.26
CA MET A 135 5.90 -1.25 -9.80
C MET A 135 6.79 -0.99 -11.00
N ASP A 136 7.93 -0.33 -10.84
CA ASP A 136 8.99 -0.42 -11.84
C ASP A 136 10.01 -1.40 -11.28
N TYR A 137 10.07 -2.61 -11.84
CA TYR A 137 11.24 -3.45 -11.61
C TYR A 137 12.37 -2.80 -12.41
N GLU A 138 13.28 -2.12 -11.72
CA GLU A 138 14.62 -1.97 -12.28
C GLU A 138 15.18 -3.38 -12.34
N ASP A 139 15.09 -4.00 -13.52
CA ASP A 139 15.80 -5.22 -13.85
C ASP A 139 17.28 -4.91 -13.66
N GLU A 140 17.87 -5.43 -12.59
CA GLU A 140 19.33 -5.53 -12.49
C GLU A 140 19.77 -6.42 -13.66
N GLN A 141 20.15 -5.79 -14.77
CA GLN A 141 20.80 -6.45 -15.90
C GLN A 141 22.04 -7.14 -15.33
N GLN A 142 21.96 -8.46 -15.19
CA GLN A 142 23.15 -9.29 -15.12
C GLN A 142 23.81 -9.21 -16.49
N ASP A 143 24.68 -8.23 -16.68
CA ASP A 143 25.73 -8.29 -17.69
C ASP A 143 26.65 -9.46 -17.33
N GLY A 144 26.27 -10.63 -17.84
CA GLY A 144 27.17 -11.75 -17.97
C GLY A 144 28.11 -11.49 -19.14
N ASP A 145 29.17 -10.72 -18.88
CA ASP A 145 30.31 -10.69 -19.80
C ASP A 145 31.08 -12.02 -19.66
N GLN A 146 30.81 -12.91 -20.61
CA GLN A 146 31.72 -13.99 -20.97
C GLN A 146 32.82 -13.41 -21.85
N ASN A 147 34.06 -13.41 -21.36
CA ASN A 147 35.23 -13.80 -22.16
C ASN A 147 36.43 -14.17 -21.27
#